data_AF-A0A5P6VMV6-F1
#
_entry.id   AF-A0A5P6VMV6-F1
#
_cell.length_a   1.000
_cell.length_b   1.000
_cell.length_c   1.000
_cell.angle_alpha   90.00
_cell.angle_beta   90.00
_cell.angle_gamma   90.00
#
_symmetry.space_group_name_H-M   'P 1'
#
loop_
_entity.id
_entity.type
_entity.pdbx_description
1 polymer ?
#
loop_
_entity_poly.entity_id
_entity_poly.type
_entity_poly.pdbx_seq_one_letter_code
_entity_poly.pdbx_strand_id
1 'polypeptide(L)'
;MFRLIDIAATGAMPSEILKSLYYTFIDDRFMARILIKAMKRPPSKGFSYVYYHIGCKPMKKLHTYILDRNAVTLGGKAGKMPEDIVKELRAEVDTWSTESAEDYRMSWKKKIEAAIVKNLLLFANLYLYINLKTEISLWIFVFVNTAGVILNIVLDYECCIKDRRLGMIKNKTHPPAAGLHIAFQMIGGLGLIINISTAVAGWLGPIA
;
A
#
# COMPACT_ATOMS: atom_id res chain seq x y z
N MET A 1 -8.04 -17.84 -0.01
CA MET A 1 -6.92 -18.44 0.75
C MET A 1 -7.34 -19.74 1.44
N PHE A 2 -8.52 -19.80 2.07
CA PHE A 2 -9.08 -21.02 2.66
C PHE A 2 -9.07 -22.24 1.73
N ARG A 3 -9.53 -22.07 0.49
CA ARG A 3 -9.49 -23.14 -0.53
C ARG A 3 -8.09 -23.71 -0.76
N LEU A 4 -7.04 -22.89 -0.68
CA LEU A 4 -5.66 -23.33 -0.81
C LEU A 4 -5.20 -24.15 0.40
N ILE A 5 -5.62 -23.75 1.60
CA ILE A 5 -5.38 -24.52 2.84
C ILE A 5 -6.07 -25.88 2.73
N ASP A 6 -7.31 -25.92 2.23
CA ASP A 6 -8.08 -27.16 2.07
C ASP A 6 -7.42 -28.12 1.08
N ILE A 7 -6.97 -27.61 -0.07
CA ILE A 7 -6.23 -28.41 -1.06
C ILE A 7 -4.88 -28.86 -0.51
N ALA A 8 -4.19 -28.03 0.28
CA ALA A 8 -2.95 -28.43 0.92
C ALA A 8 -3.20 -29.52 1.98
N ALA A 9 -4.30 -29.44 2.73
CA ALA A 9 -4.65 -30.36 3.81
C ALA A 9 -4.88 -31.80 3.32
N THR A 10 -5.35 -32.00 2.08
CA THR A 10 -5.58 -33.34 1.50
C THR A 10 -4.30 -34.15 1.23
N GLY A 11 -3.12 -33.54 1.34
CA GLY A 11 -1.84 -34.18 0.99
C GLY A 11 -1.46 -34.05 -0.49
N ALA A 12 -2.11 -33.14 -1.23
CA ALA A 12 -1.78 -32.89 -2.63
C ALA A 12 -0.30 -32.48 -2.82
N MET A 13 0.28 -32.87 -3.96
CA MET A 13 1.67 -32.51 -4.26
C MET A 13 1.79 -31.01 -4.58
N PRO A 14 2.94 -30.37 -4.33
CA PRO A 14 3.22 -28.96 -4.64
C PRO A 14 2.79 -28.52 -6.05
N SER A 15 3.03 -29.37 -7.05
CA SER A 15 2.67 -29.13 -8.45
C SER A 15 1.16 -29.19 -8.69
N GLU A 16 0.44 -30.08 -8.00
CA GLU A 16 -1.01 -30.19 -8.05
C GLU A 16 -1.69 -29.01 -7.37
N ILE A 17 -1.12 -28.54 -6.25
CA ILE A 17 -1.57 -27.33 -5.55
C ILE A 17 -1.49 -26.11 -6.49
N LEU A 18 -0.37 -25.93 -7.20
CA LEU A 18 -0.21 -24.85 -8.17
C LEU A 18 -1.19 -24.95 -9.36
N LYS A 19 -1.47 -26.16 -9.86
CA LYS A 19 -2.48 -26.39 -10.90
C LYS A 19 -3.90 -26.09 -10.42
N SER A 20 -4.24 -26.53 -9.21
CA SER A 20 -5.56 -26.29 -8.61
C SER A 20 -5.79 -24.80 -8.33
N LEU A 21 -4.75 -24.09 -7.91
CA LEU A 21 -4.76 -22.63 -7.83
C LEU A 21 -5.03 -21.98 -9.18
N TYR A 22 -4.36 -22.42 -10.25
CA TYR A 22 -4.59 -21.88 -11.59
C TYR A 22 -6.05 -22.03 -12.03
N TYR A 23 -6.65 -23.22 -11.88
CA TYR A 23 -8.06 -23.44 -12.22
C TYR A 23 -9.01 -22.62 -11.35
N THR A 24 -8.64 -22.37 -10.09
CA THR A 24 -9.44 -21.52 -9.18
C THR A 24 -9.47 -20.06 -9.62
N PHE A 25 -8.40 -19.56 -10.23
CA PHE A 25 -8.22 -18.16 -10.61
C PHE A 25 -8.14 -17.95 -12.12
N ILE A 26 -8.73 -18.85 -12.91
CA ILE A 26 -8.63 -18.80 -14.37
C ILE A 26 -9.32 -17.55 -14.95
N ASP A 27 -10.40 -17.10 -14.30
CA ASP A 27 -11.17 -15.92 -14.71
C ASP A 27 -10.45 -14.60 -14.38
N ASP A 28 -9.50 -14.61 -13.43
CA ASP A 28 -8.67 -13.46 -13.12
C ASP A 28 -7.41 -13.48 -14.00
N ARG A 29 -7.40 -12.63 -15.05
CA ARG A 29 -6.28 -12.54 -16.01
C ARG A 29 -4.93 -12.25 -15.34
N PHE A 30 -4.91 -11.48 -14.26
CA PHE A 30 -3.68 -11.12 -13.57
C PHE A 30 -3.14 -12.33 -12.79
N MET A 31 -4.00 -12.96 -11.99
CA MET A 31 -3.66 -14.16 -11.22
C MET A 31 -3.29 -15.33 -12.14
N ALA A 32 -4.05 -15.55 -13.21
CA ALA A 32 -3.79 -16.59 -14.21
C ALA A 32 -2.39 -16.44 -14.82
N ARG A 33 -1.97 -15.22 -15.19
CA ARG A 33 -0.62 -14.97 -15.74
C ARG A 33 0.49 -15.30 -14.73
N ILE A 34 0.30 -14.96 -13.46
CA ILE A 34 1.26 -15.23 -12.39
C ILE A 34 1.36 -16.74 -12.15
N LEU A 35 0.23 -17.43 -12.05
CA LEU A 35 0.16 -18.86 -11.77
C LEU A 35 0.71 -19.69 -12.94
N ILE A 36 0.45 -19.31 -14.20
CA ILE A 36 1.08 -19.95 -15.37
C ILE A 36 2.61 -19.85 -15.30
N LYS A 37 3.14 -18.67 -14.96
CA LYS A 37 4.59 -18.47 -14.83
C LYS A 37 5.18 -19.22 -13.64
N ALA A 38 4.42 -19.37 -12.55
CA ALA A 38 4.82 -20.17 -11.39
C ALA A 38 4.88 -21.67 -11.72
N MET A 39 3.89 -22.20 -12.45
CA MET A 39 3.81 -23.63 -12.83
C MET A 39 4.94 -24.07 -13.78
N LYS A 40 5.51 -23.15 -14.57
CA LYS A 40 6.66 -23.44 -15.45
C LYS A 40 7.98 -23.62 -14.68
N ARG A 41 7.99 -23.44 -13.36
CA ARG A 41 9.17 -23.50 -12.52
C ARG A 41 9.11 -24.71 -11.59
N PRO A 42 10.26 -25.19 -11.05
CA PRO A 42 10.27 -26.15 -9.96
C PRO A 42 9.40 -25.64 -8.79
N PRO A 43 8.66 -26.51 -8.07
CA PRO A 43 7.65 -26.07 -7.11
C PRO A 43 8.12 -25.07 -6.05
N SER A 44 9.34 -25.23 -5.53
CA SER A 44 9.96 -24.25 -4.63
C SER A 44 10.06 -22.86 -5.28
N LYS A 45 10.66 -22.77 -6.48
CA LYS A 45 10.76 -21.51 -7.25
C LYS A 45 9.40 -20.99 -7.72
N GLY A 46 8.43 -21.88 -7.94
CA GLY A 46 7.05 -21.56 -8.29
C GLY A 46 6.34 -20.85 -7.14
N PHE A 47 6.36 -21.42 -5.94
CA PHE A 47 5.78 -20.80 -4.75
C PHE A 47 6.50 -19.51 -4.33
N SER A 48 7.82 -19.43 -4.48
CA SER A 48 8.55 -18.16 -4.29
C SER A 48 8.12 -17.10 -5.32
N TYR A 49 7.86 -17.49 -6.56
CA TYR A 49 7.37 -16.58 -7.60
C TYR A 49 5.96 -16.07 -7.29
N VAL A 50 5.06 -16.96 -6.84
CA VAL A 50 3.72 -16.60 -6.36
C VAL A 50 3.84 -15.62 -5.19
N TYR A 51 4.67 -15.92 -4.18
CA TYR A 51 4.90 -15.01 -3.05
C TYR A 51 5.47 -13.65 -3.49
N TYR A 52 6.38 -13.61 -4.45
CA TYR A 52 6.93 -12.34 -4.95
C TYR A 52 5.87 -11.43 -5.59
N HIS A 53 4.84 -12.02 -6.20
CA HIS A 53 3.81 -11.26 -6.91
C HIS A 53 2.54 -11.01 -6.10
N ILE A 54 2.12 -11.96 -5.27
CA ILE A 54 0.86 -11.93 -4.51
C ILE A 54 1.05 -12.30 -3.03
N GLY A 55 2.29 -12.20 -2.53
CA GLY A 55 2.65 -12.67 -1.21
C GLY A 55 1.99 -11.90 -0.09
N CYS A 56 1.32 -12.66 0.79
CA CYS A 56 0.92 -12.24 2.11
C CYS A 56 1.63 -13.10 3.18
N LYS A 57 1.59 -12.64 4.44
CA LYS A 57 2.21 -13.35 5.57
C LYS A 57 1.67 -14.78 5.73
N PRO A 58 0.34 -15.02 5.76
CA PRO A 58 -0.20 -16.39 5.83
C PRO A 58 0.24 -17.27 4.65
N MET A 59 0.33 -16.70 3.43
CA MET A 59 0.78 -17.43 2.25
C MET A 59 2.22 -17.90 2.37
N LYS A 60 3.10 -17.08 2.97
CA LYS A 60 4.49 -17.47 3.22
C LYS A 60 4.56 -18.69 4.14
N LYS A 61 3.84 -18.65 5.25
CA LYS A 61 3.81 -19.75 6.23
C LYS A 61 3.28 -21.04 5.61
N LEU A 62 2.20 -20.93 4.85
CA LEU A 62 1.62 -22.05 4.10
C LEU A 62 2.59 -22.63 3.06
N HIS A 63 3.27 -21.78 2.27
CA HIS A 63 4.25 -22.23 1.28
C HIS A 63 5.46 -22.92 1.94
N THR A 64 5.98 -22.36 3.03
CA THR A 64 7.06 -22.97 3.81
C THR A 64 6.65 -24.35 4.30
N TYR A 65 5.46 -24.46 4.92
CA TYR A 65 4.94 -25.74 5.40
C TYR A 65 4.78 -26.78 4.28
N ILE A 66 4.22 -26.37 3.12
CA ILE A 66 4.08 -27.26 1.96
C ILE A 66 5.44 -27.73 1.46
N LEU A 67 6.47 -26.88 1.45
CA LEU A 67 7.79 -27.26 0.98
C LEU A 67 8.53 -28.17 1.98
N ASP A 68 8.46 -27.85 3.26
CA ASP A 68 9.12 -28.59 4.33
C ASP A 68 8.55 -30.01 4.48
N ARG A 69 7.22 -30.17 4.42
CA ARG A 69 6.60 -31.51 4.47
C ARG A 69 7.08 -32.38 3.30
N ASN A 70 7.23 -31.79 2.11
CA ASN A 70 7.61 -32.53 0.91
C ASN A 70 9.09 -32.88 0.90
N ALA A 71 9.95 -32.08 1.54
CA ALA A 71 11.36 -32.41 1.73
C ALA A 71 11.57 -33.62 2.64
N VAL A 72 10.69 -33.81 3.62
CA VAL A 72 10.73 -34.95 4.58
C VAL A 72 10.15 -36.23 3.97
N THR A 73 9.30 -36.14 2.95
CA THR A 73 8.59 -37.33 2.42
C THR A 73 9.37 -38.03 1.30
N LEU A 74 10.26 -38.95 1.69
CA LEU A 74 10.88 -39.93 0.79
C LEU A 74 9.82 -40.93 0.28
N GLY A 75 9.26 -40.72 -0.92
CA GLY A 75 8.35 -41.71 -1.53
C GLY A 75 7.15 -41.20 -2.33
N GLY A 76 7.04 -39.89 -2.60
CA GLY A 76 6.13 -39.38 -3.62
C GLY A 76 4.66 -39.16 -3.21
N LYS A 77 4.31 -39.30 -1.93
CA LYS A 77 3.00 -38.88 -1.38
C LYS A 77 3.20 -37.94 -0.22
N ALA A 78 2.82 -36.67 -0.36
CA ALA A 78 2.90 -35.74 0.76
C ALA A 78 1.90 -36.16 1.86
N GLY A 79 2.35 -36.23 3.12
CA GLY A 79 1.45 -36.50 4.25
C GLY A 79 0.33 -35.46 4.35
N LYS A 80 -0.85 -35.88 4.83
CA LYS A 80 -1.94 -34.96 5.17
C LYS A 80 -1.46 -33.96 6.22
N MET A 81 -1.95 -32.72 6.12
CA MET A 81 -1.67 -31.70 7.14
C MET A 81 -2.42 -32.07 8.43
N PRO A 82 -1.78 -32.03 9.61
CA PRO A 82 -2.46 -32.15 10.89
C PRO A 82 -3.57 -31.11 11.03
N GLU A 83 -4.72 -31.49 11.60
CA GLU A 83 -5.86 -30.61 11.76
C GLU A 83 -5.55 -29.37 12.60
N ASP A 84 -4.64 -29.48 13.57
CA ASP A 84 -4.21 -28.36 14.42
C ASP A 84 -3.50 -27.28 13.61
N ILE A 85 -2.67 -27.68 12.63
CA ILE A 85 -1.95 -26.77 11.74
C ILE A 85 -2.91 -26.13 10.74
N VAL A 86 -3.92 -26.88 10.28
CA VAL A 86 -5.00 -26.33 9.44
C VAL A 86 -5.77 -25.25 10.21
N LYS A 87 -6.15 -25.51 11.46
CA LYS A 87 -6.85 -24.55 12.32
C LYS A 87 -6.00 -23.30 12.58
N GLU A 88 -4.72 -23.48 12.89
CA GLU A 88 -3.77 -22.37 13.11
C GLU A 88 -3.64 -21.49 11.86
N LEU A 89 -3.44 -22.09 10.68
CA LEU A 89 -3.33 -21.35 9.42
C LEU A 89 -4.64 -20.62 9.07
N ARG A 90 -5.80 -21.21 9.35
CA ARG A 90 -7.09 -20.55 9.14
C ARG A 90 -7.26 -19.34 10.06
N ALA A 91 -6.95 -19.48 11.34
CA ALA A 91 -7.00 -18.38 12.30
C ALA A 91 -6.05 -17.23 11.89
N GLU A 92 -4.84 -17.55 11.42
CA GLU A 92 -3.92 -16.52 10.91
C GLU A 92 -4.44 -15.81 9.66
N VAL A 93 -5.15 -16.51 8.76
CA VAL A 93 -5.78 -15.89 7.59
C VAL A 93 -6.90 -14.95 8.02
N ASP A 94 -7.74 -15.36 8.98
CA ASP A 94 -8.82 -14.52 9.51
C ASP A 94 -8.24 -13.27 10.17
N THR A 95 -7.29 -13.41 11.10
CA THR A 95 -6.62 -12.29 11.76
C THR A 95 -5.94 -11.35 10.75
N TRP A 96 -5.25 -11.91 9.75
CA TRP A 96 -4.63 -11.08 8.73
C TRP A 96 -5.65 -10.36 7.85
N SER A 97 -6.80 -10.96 7.58
CA SER A 97 -7.87 -10.33 6.79
C SER A 97 -8.50 -9.16 7.53
N THR A 98 -8.70 -9.27 8.85
CA THR A 98 -9.24 -8.20 9.69
C THR A 98 -8.22 -7.08 9.87
N GLU A 99 -6.98 -7.42 10.24
CA GLU A 99 -5.87 -6.44 10.37
C GLU A 99 -5.64 -5.68 9.06
N SER A 100 -5.60 -6.40 7.92
CA SER A 100 -5.38 -5.77 6.62
C SER A 100 -6.52 -4.84 6.22
N ALA A 101 -7.77 -5.15 6.59
CA ALA A 101 -8.92 -4.29 6.33
C ALA A 101 -8.90 -3.02 7.20
N GLU A 102 -8.52 -3.15 8.46
CA GLU A 102 -8.36 -2.02 9.38
C GLU A 102 -7.22 -1.09 8.95
N ASP A 103 -6.07 -1.64 8.58
CA ASP A 103 -4.92 -0.91 8.04
C ASP A 103 -5.29 -0.13 6.77
N TYR A 104 -6.07 -0.74 5.88
CA TYR A 104 -6.56 -0.11 4.67
C TYR A 104 -7.46 1.09 5.00
N ARG A 105 -8.43 0.89 5.90
CA ARG A 105 -9.37 1.93 6.34
C ARG A 105 -8.64 3.11 7.01
N MET A 106 -7.66 2.83 7.88
CA MET A 106 -6.84 3.85 8.52
C MET A 106 -5.99 4.62 7.50
N SER A 107 -5.40 3.93 6.52
CA SER A 107 -4.62 4.57 5.46
C SER A 107 -5.48 5.49 4.59
N TRP A 108 -6.69 5.07 4.23
CA TRP A 108 -7.65 5.88 3.48
C TRP A 108 -8.10 7.12 4.23
N LYS A 109 -8.40 6.99 5.53
CA LYS A 109 -8.77 8.13 6.38
C LYS A 109 -7.68 9.21 6.38
N LYS A 110 -6.42 8.81 6.55
CA LYS A 110 -5.26 9.73 6.50
C LYS A 110 -5.10 10.38 5.13
N LYS A 111 -5.36 9.65 4.05
CA LYS A 111 -5.32 10.21 2.68
C LYS A 111 -6.38 11.30 2.47
N ILE A 112 -7.60 11.04 2.92
CA ILE A 112 -8.70 12.01 2.83
C ILE A 112 -8.37 13.26 3.65
N GLU A 113 -7.90 13.09 4.88
CA GLU A 113 -7.51 14.20 5.75
C GLU A 113 -6.41 15.06 5.11
N ALA A 114 -5.34 14.43 4.62
CA ALA A 114 -4.25 15.14 3.93
C ALA A 114 -4.72 15.86 2.66
N ALA A 115 -5.61 15.24 1.88
CA ALA A 115 -6.18 15.84 0.68
C ALA A 115 -7.04 17.08 1.01
N ILE A 116 -7.83 17.01 2.08
CA ILE A 116 -8.66 18.14 2.55
C ILE A 116 -7.77 19.31 2.98
N VAL A 117 -6.79 19.07 3.85
CA VAL A 117 -5.86 20.12 4.35
C VAL A 117 -5.12 20.79 3.20
N LYS A 118 -4.63 19.99 2.25
CA LYS A 118 -3.92 20.50 1.07
C LYS A 118 -4.81 21.38 0.19
N ASN A 119 -6.01 20.92 -0.13
CA ASN A 119 -6.93 21.70 -0.97
C ASN A 119 -7.32 23.01 -0.27
N LEU A 120 -7.56 22.99 1.04
CA LEU A 120 -7.79 24.20 1.83
C LEU A 120 -6.65 25.21 1.71
N LEU A 121 -5.40 24.77 1.92
CA LEU A 121 -4.22 25.64 1.84
C LEU A 121 -3.99 26.17 0.42
N LEU A 122 -4.23 25.34 -0.60
CA LEU A 122 -4.11 25.75 -2.01
C LEU A 122 -5.15 26.83 -2.35
N PHE A 123 -6.43 26.58 -2.04
CA PHE A 123 -7.51 27.51 -2.34
C PHE A 123 -7.37 28.82 -1.55
N ALA A 124 -6.94 28.76 -0.31
CA ALA A 124 -6.69 29.96 0.50
C ALA A 124 -5.57 30.83 -0.09
N ASN A 125 -4.44 30.24 -0.49
CA ASN A 125 -3.35 30.99 -1.13
C ASN A 125 -3.74 31.51 -2.52
N LEU A 126 -4.52 30.74 -3.29
CA LEU A 126 -5.06 31.20 -4.58
C LEU A 126 -6.00 32.39 -4.39
N TYR A 127 -6.90 32.32 -3.41
CA TYR A 127 -7.83 33.40 -3.09
C TYR A 127 -7.09 34.68 -2.66
N LEU A 128 -6.05 34.55 -1.83
CA LEU A 128 -5.20 35.68 -1.42
C LEU A 128 -4.48 36.28 -2.63
N TYR A 129 -3.95 35.47 -3.54
CA TYR A 129 -3.32 35.96 -4.76
C TYR A 129 -4.31 36.72 -5.66
N ILE A 130 -5.51 36.19 -5.88
CA ILE A 130 -6.55 36.84 -6.71
C ILE A 130 -6.93 38.22 -6.14
N ASN A 131 -6.94 38.37 -4.81
CA ASN A 131 -7.27 39.63 -4.16
C ASN A 131 -6.10 40.61 -4.09
N LEU A 132 -4.92 40.16 -3.67
CA LEU A 132 -3.75 41.03 -3.47
C LEU A 132 -3.07 41.40 -4.79
N LYS A 133 -3.06 40.48 -5.76
CA LYS A 133 -2.43 40.64 -7.08
C LYS A 133 -0.97 41.11 -7.02
N THR A 134 -0.25 40.79 -5.95
CA THR A 134 1.18 41.11 -5.78
C THR A 134 2.05 39.96 -6.28
N GLU A 135 3.25 40.29 -6.76
CA GLU A 135 4.24 39.27 -7.18
C GLU A 135 4.63 38.34 -6.01
N ILE A 136 4.73 38.89 -4.79
CA ILE A 136 5.02 38.10 -3.58
C ILE A 136 3.93 37.04 -3.36
N SER A 137 2.66 37.42 -3.51
CA SER A 137 1.54 36.50 -3.33
C SER A 137 1.50 35.42 -4.41
N LEU A 138 1.88 35.76 -5.65
CA LEU A 138 2.05 34.80 -6.75
C LEU A 138 3.15 33.78 -6.42
N TRP A 139 4.33 34.24 -5.97
CA TRP A 139 5.43 33.37 -5.61
C TRP A 139 5.08 32.42 -4.47
N ILE A 140 4.38 32.92 -3.45
CA ILE A 140 3.86 32.10 -2.36
C ILE A 140 2.92 31.02 -2.90
N PHE A 141 1.95 31.40 -3.75
CA PHE A 141 1.03 30.45 -4.35
C PHE A 141 1.75 29.36 -5.16
N VAL A 142 2.71 29.75 -6.00
CA VAL A 142 3.51 28.80 -6.80
C VAL A 142 4.26 27.82 -5.92
N PHE A 143 4.88 28.30 -4.84
CA PHE A 143 5.66 27.46 -3.94
C PHE A 143 4.77 26.47 -3.16
N VAL A 144 3.64 26.96 -2.63
CA VAL A 144 2.65 26.11 -1.94
C VAL A 144 2.07 25.06 -2.88
N ASN A 145 1.68 25.46 -4.10
CA ASN A 145 1.15 24.53 -5.09
C ASN A 145 2.17 23.44 -5.46
N THR A 146 3.42 23.82 -5.72
CA THR A 146 4.50 22.88 -6.07
C THR A 146 4.76 21.88 -4.95
N ALA A 147 4.84 22.35 -3.69
CA ALA A 147 5.00 21.47 -2.53
C ALA A 147 3.79 20.52 -2.36
N GLY A 148 2.58 21.00 -2.65
CA GLY A 148 1.36 20.18 -2.61
C GLY A 148 1.33 19.08 -3.68
N VAL A 149 1.84 19.36 -4.88
CA VAL A 149 1.99 18.36 -5.95
C VAL A 149 3.00 17.28 -5.56
N ILE A 150 4.15 17.68 -5.01
CA ILE A 150 5.19 16.74 -4.54
C ILE A 150 4.63 15.83 -3.44
N LEU A 151 3.91 16.40 -2.46
CA LEU A 151 3.28 15.63 -1.39
C LEU A 151 2.28 14.61 -1.94
N ASN A 152 1.49 14.98 -2.94
CA ASN A 152 0.53 14.09 -3.61
C ASN A 152 1.22 12.88 -4.25
N ILE A 153 2.31 13.11 -4.99
CA ILE A 153 3.06 12.04 -5.65
C ILE A 153 3.60 11.06 -4.60
N VAL A 154 4.13 11.58 -3.49
CA VAL A 154 4.67 10.74 -2.41
C VAL A 154 3.57 9.97 -1.68
N LEU A 155 2.44 10.61 -1.37
CA LEU A 155 1.29 9.95 -0.73
C LEU A 155 0.67 8.87 -1.64
N ASP A 156 0.51 9.14 -2.93
CA ASP A 156 0.00 8.16 -3.89
C ASP A 156 0.97 7.01 -4.07
N TYR A 157 2.29 7.24 -4.05
CA TYR A 157 3.28 6.18 -4.12
C TYR A 157 3.33 5.32 -2.84
N GLU A 158 3.34 5.93 -1.65
CA GLU A 158 3.27 5.19 -0.37
C GLU A 158 1.97 4.39 -0.27
N CYS A 159 0.85 4.95 -0.72
CA CYS A 159 -0.43 4.25 -0.77
C CYS A 159 -0.41 3.14 -1.82
N CYS A 160 0.04 3.37 -3.05
CA CYS A 160 0.14 2.33 -4.08
C CYS A 160 1.04 1.16 -3.66
N ILE A 161 2.09 1.40 -2.88
CA ILE A 161 2.92 0.32 -2.30
C ILE A 161 2.13 -0.51 -1.27
N LYS A 162 1.31 0.14 -0.45
CA LYS A 162 0.41 -0.54 0.49
C LYS A 162 -0.77 -1.22 -0.21
N ASP A 163 -1.28 -0.62 -1.28
CA ASP A 163 -2.51 -1.01 -1.99
C ASP A 163 -2.25 -2.11 -3.04
N ARG A 164 -1.09 -2.10 -3.72
CA ARG A 164 -0.76 -3.20 -4.67
C ARG A 164 -0.58 -4.56 -4.01
N ARG A 165 -0.46 -4.61 -2.68
CA ARG A 165 0.05 -5.78 -1.98
C ARG A 165 -0.56 -5.86 -0.59
N LEU A 166 -1.50 -6.78 -0.50
CA LEU A 166 -1.67 -7.77 0.56
C LEU A 166 -0.33 -8.40 1.07
N GLY A 167 0.76 -7.66 1.32
CA GLY A 167 1.90 -8.15 2.13
C GLY A 167 3.33 -8.03 1.59
N MET A 168 3.63 -7.24 0.56
CA MET A 168 5.02 -6.90 0.22
C MET A 168 5.28 -5.40 0.41
N ILE A 169 5.68 -5.05 1.63
CA ILE A 169 6.35 -3.80 1.96
C ILE A 169 7.71 -3.83 1.21
N LYS A 170 7.81 -3.11 0.09
CA LYS A 170 9.11 -2.87 -0.54
C LYS A 170 9.86 -1.81 0.29
N ASN A 171 11.14 -2.05 0.56
CA ASN A 171 11.99 -1.13 1.33
C ASN A 171 11.82 0.32 0.85
N LYS A 172 11.42 1.19 1.79
CA LYS A 172 11.21 2.61 1.56
C LYS A 172 12.52 3.25 1.10
N THR A 173 12.56 3.69 -0.14
CA THR A 173 13.68 4.47 -0.71
C THR A 173 13.41 5.97 -0.61
N HIS A 174 12.23 6.38 -0.19
CA HIS A 174 11.81 7.78 -0.08
C HIS A 174 11.52 8.18 1.38
N PRO A 175 11.74 9.46 1.73
CA PRO A 175 11.44 9.99 3.06
C PRO A 175 9.95 9.81 3.39
N PRO A 176 9.61 9.60 4.69
CA PRO A 176 8.25 9.29 5.10
C PRO A 176 7.28 10.42 4.76
N ALA A 177 6.13 10.09 4.17
CA ALA A 177 5.11 11.09 3.78
C ALA A 177 4.64 11.98 4.94
N ALA A 178 4.71 11.49 6.19
CA ALA A 178 4.40 12.27 7.38
C ALA A 178 5.31 13.50 7.54
N GLY A 179 6.62 13.38 7.25
CA GLY A 179 7.55 14.50 7.35
C GLY A 179 7.30 15.56 6.27
N LEU A 180 6.98 15.11 5.05
CA LEU A 180 6.59 15.99 3.94
C LEU A 180 5.27 16.70 4.19
N HIS A 181 4.31 16.04 4.84
CA HIS A 181 3.02 16.66 5.20
C HIS A 181 3.22 17.81 6.19
N ILE A 182 4.07 17.62 7.20
CA ILE A 182 4.41 18.66 8.17
C ILE A 182 5.12 19.83 7.49
N ALA A 183 6.11 19.55 6.63
CA ALA A 183 6.80 20.59 5.87
C ALA A 183 5.84 21.38 4.97
N PHE A 184 4.92 20.71 4.29
CA PHE A 184 3.89 21.34 3.46
C PHE A 184 2.95 22.23 4.29
N GLN A 185 2.49 21.77 5.47
CA GLN A 185 1.67 22.58 6.35
C GLN A 185 2.41 23.82 6.86
N MET A 186 3.69 23.69 7.19
CA MET A 186 4.53 24.83 7.59
C MET A 186 4.68 25.83 6.45
N ILE A 187 5.04 25.37 5.25
CA ILE A 187 5.22 26.23 4.07
C ILE A 187 3.90 26.90 3.68
N GLY A 188 2.81 26.14 3.63
CA GLY A 188 1.46 26.64 3.32
C GLY A 188 0.95 27.63 4.35
N GLY A 189 1.16 27.34 5.64
CA GLY A 189 0.77 28.22 6.74
C GLY A 189 1.58 29.51 6.78
N LEU A 190 2.91 29.43 6.59
CA LEU A 190 3.80 30.59 6.58
C LEU A 190 3.50 31.50 5.38
N GLY A 191 3.22 30.91 4.21
CA GLY A 191 2.74 31.66 3.04
C GLY A 191 1.42 32.41 3.29
N LEU A 192 0.49 31.77 3.99
CA LEU A 192 -0.78 32.38 4.41
C LEU A 192 -0.56 33.55 5.37
N ILE A 193 0.31 33.38 6.38
CA ILE A 193 0.66 34.42 7.34
C ILE A 193 1.29 35.63 6.65
N ILE A 194 2.21 35.41 5.71
CA ILE A 194 2.85 36.48 4.95
C ILE A 194 1.81 37.21 4.10
N ASN A 195 0.98 36.49 3.35
CA ASN A 195 -0.07 37.10 2.52
C ASN A 195 -1.07 37.93 3.34
N ILE A 196 -1.55 37.41 4.47
CA ILE A 196 -2.46 38.15 5.36
C ILE A 196 -1.76 39.37 5.94
N SER A 197 -0.51 39.24 6.42
CA SER A 197 0.25 40.36 6.96
C SER A 197 0.48 41.46 5.91
N THR A 198 0.74 41.07 4.65
CA THR A 198 0.91 42.00 3.54
C THR A 198 -0.40 42.72 3.20
N ALA A 199 -1.52 41.99 3.23
CA ALA A 199 -2.86 42.56 3.05
C ALA A 199 -3.17 43.59 4.15
N VAL A 200 -2.93 43.24 5.40
CA VAL A 200 -3.17 44.09 6.57
C VAL A 200 -2.26 45.31 6.57
N ALA A 201 -0.97 45.16 6.21
CA ALA A 201 -0.05 46.29 6.07
C ALA A 201 -0.49 47.26 4.95
N GLY A 202 -1.00 46.73 3.82
CA GLY A 202 -1.58 47.55 2.76
C GLY A 202 -2.86 48.27 3.19
N TRP A 203 -3.66 47.66 4.07
CA TRP A 203 -4.90 48.23 4.58
C TRP A 203 -4.69 49.25 5.71
N LEU A 204 -3.71 49.04 6.57
CA LEU A 204 -3.32 49.97 7.64
C LEU A 204 -2.62 51.23 7.10
N GLY A 205 -2.20 51.23 5.83
CA GLY A 205 -1.41 52.30 5.24
C GLY A 205 -0.04 52.46 5.92
N PRO A 206 0.81 53.38 5.44
CA PRO A 206 1.97 53.80 6.22
C PRO A 206 1.43 54.44 7.50
N ILE A 207 1.57 53.74 8.62
CA ILE A 207 1.28 54.30 9.94
C ILE A 207 2.20 55.52 10.08
N ALA A 208 1.59 56.68 10.29
CA ALA A 208 2.25 57.95 10.58
C ALA A 208 3.20 57.87 11.78
#